data_AF-A0AAJ1JIE6-F1
#
_entry.id   AF-A0AAJ1JIE6-F1
#
_cell.length_a   1.000
_cell.length_b   1.000
_cell.length_c   1.000
_cell.angle_alpha   90.00
_cell.angle_beta   90.00
_cell.angle_gamma   90.00
#
_symmetry.space_group_name_H-M   'P 1'
#
loop_
_entity.id
_entity.type
_entity.pdbx_description
1 polymer ?
#
loop_
_entity_poly.entity_id
_entity_poly.type
_entity_poly.pdbx_seq_one_letter_code
_entity_poly.pdbx_strand_id
1 'polypeptide(L)' 'DFVRNQTLTCYNGIQGDGCGECAACHLRTKGLTNYLTNIQSIMADMKSKTHLR' A
#
# COMPACT_ATOMS: atom_id res chain seq x y z
N ASP A 1 -1.68 -5.96 -8.82
CA ASP A 1 -0.21 -6.05 -8.92
C ASP A 1 0.49 -4.80 -9.43
N PHE A 2 -0.05 -4.08 -10.41
CA PHE A 2 0.61 -2.88 -10.98
C PHE A 2 1.04 -1.85 -9.92
N VAL A 3 0.14 -1.42 -9.04
CA VAL A 3 0.46 -0.44 -7.98
C VAL A 3 1.60 -0.93 -7.08
N ARG A 4 1.63 -2.23 -6.74
CA ARG A 4 2.67 -2.77 -5.88
C ARG A 4 4.03 -2.76 -6.56
N ASN A 5 4.11 -3.20 -7.81
CA ASN A 5 5.37 -3.54 -8.47
C ASN A 5 5.92 -2.44 -9.39
N GLN A 6 5.07 -1.55 -9.92
CA GLN A 6 5.41 -0.62 -10.99
C GLN A 6 5.39 0.86 -10.56
N THR A 7 5.15 1.15 -9.27
CA THR A 7 5.15 2.51 -8.74
C THR A 7 6.38 2.79 -7.88
N LEU A 8 6.76 4.06 -7.80
CA LEU A 8 7.85 4.55 -6.95
C LEU A 8 7.28 5.29 -5.74
N THR A 9 7.58 4.79 -4.54
CA THR A 9 7.28 5.48 -3.27
C THR A 9 8.54 5.70 -2.44
N CYS A 10 9.57 4.86 -2.64
CA CYS A 10 10.84 4.92 -1.93
C CYS A 10 11.54 6.27 -2.14
N TYR A 11 12.00 6.90 -1.06
CA TYR A 11 12.79 8.14 -1.15
C TYR A 11 14.14 7.96 -1.86
N ASN A 12 14.64 6.72 -1.93
CA ASN A 12 15.90 6.40 -2.59
C ASN A 12 15.72 5.96 -4.05
N GLY A 13 14.55 6.18 -4.66
CA GLY A 13 14.34 5.94 -6.10
C GLY A 13 14.11 4.47 -6.50
N ILE A 14 14.04 3.54 -5.54
CA ILE A 14 13.80 2.12 -5.81
C ILE A 14 12.30 1.84 -5.97
N GLN A 15 11.89 1.38 -7.15
CA GLN A 15 10.50 1.01 -7.44
C GLN A 15 10.04 -0.24 -6.68
N GLY A 16 8.74 -0.46 -6.61
CA GLY A 16 8.18 -1.69 -6.03
C GLY A 16 8.11 -1.65 -4.50
N ASP A 17 8.72 -2.65 -3.86
CA ASP A 17 8.83 -2.73 -2.40
C ASP A 17 9.84 -1.70 -1.83
N GLY A 18 10.72 -1.17 -2.69
CA GLY A 18 11.67 -0.11 -2.34
C GLY A 18 12.87 -0.58 -1.52
N CYS A 19 13.55 0.36 -0.85
CA CYS A 19 14.78 0.05 -0.09
C CYS A 19 14.55 -0.65 1.25
N GLY A 20 13.33 -0.64 1.79
CA GLY A 20 13.02 -1.22 3.10
C GLY A 20 13.54 -0.43 4.33
N GLU A 21 14.30 0.64 4.14
CA GLU A 21 14.97 1.37 5.22
C GLU A 21 14.46 2.81 5.40
N CYS A 22 13.85 3.40 4.38
CA CYS A 22 13.30 4.75 4.45
C CYS A 22 11.87 4.79 5.03
N ALA A 23 11.49 5.93 5.62
CA ALA A 23 10.17 6.11 6.24
C ALA A 23 8.99 5.84 5.28
N ALA A 24 9.13 6.23 4.00
CA ALA A 24 8.10 5.97 2.99
C ALA A 24 7.90 4.46 2.72
N CYS A 25 8.99 3.69 2.68
CA CYS A 25 8.92 2.22 2.56
C CYS A 25 8.23 1.61 3.79
N HIS A 26 8.58 2.03 5.00
CA HIS A 26 7.95 1.51 6.22
C HIS A 26 6.44 1.76 6.26
N LEU A 27 6.02 2.98 5.92
CA LEU A 27 4.59 3.33 5.89
C LEU A 27 3.84 2.50 4.83
N ARG A 28 4.38 2.40 3.61
CA ARG A 28 3.79 1.62 2.52
C ARG A 28 3.67 0.15 2.88
N THR A 29 4.73 -0.47 3.39
CA THR A 29 4.74 -1.90 3.77
C THR A 29 3.76 -2.17 4.91
N LYS A 30 3.71 -1.30 5.94
CA LYS A 30 2.76 -1.44 7.04
C LYS A 30 1.31 -1.40 6.55
N GLY A 31 0.98 -0.45 5.67
CA GLY A 31 -0.35 -0.34 5.07
C GLY A 31 -0.71 -1.55 4.21
N LEU A 32 0.23 -2.02 3.38
CA LEU A 32 0.04 -3.21 2.54
C LEU A 32 -0.19 -4.48 3.38
N THR A 33 0.62 -4.71 4.41
CA THR A 33 0.45 -5.86 5.31
C THR A 33 -0.92 -5.82 5.99
N ASN A 34 -1.32 -4.66 6.52
CA ASN A 34 -2.63 -4.50 7.15
C ASN A 34 -3.78 -4.78 6.17
N TYR A 35 -3.67 -4.30 4.92
CA TYR A 35 -4.61 -4.60 3.86
C TYR A 35 -4.68 -6.09 3.53
N LEU A 36 -3.56 -6.75 3.32
CA LEU A 36 -3.53 -8.18 2.96
C LEU A 36 -4.09 -9.07 4.08
N THR A 37 -3.88 -8.71 5.35
CA THR A 37 -4.44 -9.43 6.48
C THR A 37 -5.95 -9.21 6.64
N ASN A 38 -6.47 -8.04 6.23
CA ASN A 38 -7.85 -7.62 6.50
C ASN A 38 -8.61 -7.17 5.25
N ILE A 39 -8.38 -7.83 4.10
CA ILE A 39 -8.87 -7.37 2.79
C ILE A 39 -10.36 -7.07 2.81
N GLN A 40 -11.18 -7.98 3.37
CA GLN A 40 -12.63 -7.84 3.35
C GLN A 40 -13.12 -6.60 4.11
N SER A 41 -12.65 -6.38 5.34
CA SER A 41 -13.08 -5.23 6.14
C SER A 41 -12.55 -3.92 5.57
N ILE A 42 -11.29 -3.87 5.13
CA ILE A 42 -10.73 -2.64 4.54
C ILE A 42 -11.42 -2.29 3.22
N MET A 43 -11.73 -3.28 2.38
CA MET A 43 -12.43 -3.01 1.12
C MET A 43 -13.87 -2.54 1.38
N ALA A 44 -14.55 -3.09 2.39
CA ALA A 44 -15.88 -2.61 2.80
C ALA A 44 -15.83 -1.16 3.29
N ASP A 45 -14.87 -0.84 4.18
CA ASP A 45 -14.65 0.51 4.68
C ASP A 45 -14.30 1.50 3.56
N MET A 46 -13.45 1.08 2.63
CA MET A 46 -13.03 1.89 1.49
C MET A 46 -14.23 2.22 0.59
N LYS A 47 -15.05 1.23 0.25
CA LYS A 47 -16.30 1.45 -0.52
C LYS A 47 -17.25 2.41 0.20
N SER A 48 -17.43 2.23 1.51
CA SER A 48 -18.25 3.11 2.35
C SER A 48 -17.76 4.56 2.31
N LYS A 49 -16.46 4.80 2.53
CA LYS A 49 -15.86 6.14 2.57
C LYS A 49 -15.82 6.83 1.21
N THR A 50 -15.65 6.06 0.13
CA THR A 50 -15.53 6.59 -1.23
C THR A 50 -16.86 6.63 -1.99
N HIS A 51 -17.95 6.12 -1.39
CA HIS A 51 -19.26 5.96 -2.02
C HIS A 51 -19.23 5.14 -3.32
N LEU A 52 -18.21 4.27 -3.47
CA LEU A 52 -18.13 3.33 -4.58
C LEU A 52 -19.11 2.20 -4.32
N ARG A 53 -20.02 1.97 -5.29
CA ARG A 53 -20.98 0.86 -5.28
C ARG A 53 -20.27 -0.45 -5.62
#